data_AF-A0AAV6TEF6-F1
#
_entry.id   AF-A0AAV6TEF6-F1
#
_cell.length_a   1.000
_cell.length_b   1.000
_cell.length_c   1.000
_cell.angle_alpha   90.00
_cell.angle_beta   90.00
_cell.angle_gamma   90.00
#
_symmetry.space_group_name_H-M   'P 1'
#
loop_
_entity.id
_entity.type
_entity.pdbx_description
1 polymer ?
#
loop_
_entity_poly.entity_id
_entity_poly.type
_entity_poly.pdbx_seq_one_letter_code
_entity_poly.pdbx_strand_id
1 'polypeptide(L)'
;MALLRVCQRSKAFSVNGKFSARFSSSQFPKSRVADILPYWHAATGGKVKDFKQMPGPKYLPLIGHEWRYNKMIGIYDHDYVNRTFAKMFRQYGPVVKEYIGRDRAIVHLFHPEDIRTVYRHDGLCPTRTSHRIMARYRKERPDLYDSPGLGPSNGLEWRSFREEFVKNCGGYLVKGQTNDLEDVADDLITRVQSNLDKNGEVDVMPLLYRWTLESKYCLFVLF
;
A
#
# COMPACT_ATOMS: atom_id res chain seq x y z
N MET A 1 6.70 8.78 -19.34
CA MET A 1 6.33 9.27 -20.69
C MET A 1 5.16 8.47 -21.29
N ALA A 2 5.06 7.14 -21.09
CA ALA A 2 3.91 6.33 -21.55
C ALA A 2 2.56 6.73 -20.91
N LEU A 3 2.49 6.86 -19.57
CA LEU A 3 1.30 7.33 -18.85
C LEU A 3 0.82 8.75 -19.26
N LEU A 4 1.75 9.61 -19.68
CA LEU A 4 1.42 10.96 -20.16
C LEU A 4 0.86 10.96 -21.59
N ARG A 5 1.23 9.97 -22.42
CA ARG A 5 0.70 9.84 -23.80
C ARG A 5 -0.69 9.22 -23.84
N VAL A 6 -1.01 8.29 -22.93
CA VAL A 6 -2.40 7.79 -22.74
C VAL A 6 -3.35 8.95 -22.40
N CYS A 7 -2.91 9.89 -21.54
CA CYS A 7 -3.67 11.11 -21.23
C CYS A 7 -3.70 12.16 -22.36
N GLN A 8 -2.80 12.10 -23.35
CA GLN A 8 -2.77 13.08 -24.45
C GLN A 8 -3.59 12.62 -25.67
N ARG A 9 -3.73 11.31 -25.89
CA ARG A 9 -4.64 10.74 -26.91
C ARG A 9 -6.12 10.77 -26.52
N SER A 10 -6.45 11.00 -25.24
CA SER A 10 -7.84 11.14 -24.76
C SER A 10 -8.56 12.42 -25.20
N LYS A 11 -7.91 13.33 -25.96
CA LYS A 11 -8.61 14.46 -26.61
C LYS A 11 -9.67 14.01 -27.64
N ALA A 12 -9.63 12.76 -28.10
CA ALA A 12 -10.69 12.18 -28.94
C ALA A 12 -11.87 11.60 -28.12
N PHE A 13 -11.77 11.55 -26.79
CA PHE A 13 -12.82 11.06 -25.90
C PHE A 13 -13.77 12.20 -25.50
N SER A 14 -14.39 12.84 -26.51
CA SER A 14 -15.56 13.71 -26.30
C SER A 14 -16.82 12.93 -26.62
N VAL A 15 -17.15 11.95 -25.78
CA VAL A 15 -18.52 11.45 -25.69
C VAL A 15 -19.29 12.50 -24.89
N ASN A 16 -20.43 12.96 -25.42
CA ASN A 16 -21.31 13.97 -24.80
C ASN A 16 -21.90 13.56 -23.42
N GLY A 17 -21.33 12.59 -22.73
CA GLY A 17 -21.54 12.32 -21.31
C GLY A 17 -20.37 12.87 -20.52
N LYS A 18 -20.63 13.87 -19.67
CA LYS A 18 -19.66 14.38 -18.70
C LYS A 18 -19.12 13.20 -17.87
N PHE A 19 -17.93 12.70 -18.19
CA PHE A 19 -17.20 11.80 -17.32
C PHE A 19 -16.67 12.61 -16.12
N SER A 20 -17.58 12.92 -15.21
CA SER A 20 -17.27 13.56 -13.95
C SER A 20 -17.01 12.47 -12.93
N ALA A 21 -15.80 11.92 -12.93
CA ALA A 21 -15.28 11.36 -11.70
C ALA A 21 -15.06 12.52 -10.74
N ARG A 22 -16.13 12.97 -10.06
CA ARG A 22 -15.99 13.78 -8.85
C ARG A 22 -15.32 12.88 -7.83
N PHE A 23 -13.99 12.89 -7.82
CA PHE A 23 -13.26 12.68 -6.59
C PHE A 23 -13.76 13.76 -5.63
N SER A 24 -14.73 13.39 -4.79
CA SER A 24 -15.21 14.28 -3.76
C SER A 24 -14.08 14.46 -2.77
N SER A 25 -13.30 15.52 -2.97
CA SER A 25 -12.29 15.99 -2.01
C SER A 25 -12.90 16.31 -0.64
N SER A 26 -14.23 16.29 -0.51
CA SER A 26 -14.95 16.43 0.76
C SER A 26 -14.76 15.28 1.73
N GLN A 27 -14.33 14.08 1.28
CA GLN A 27 -14.09 12.94 2.17
C GLN A 27 -12.71 12.95 2.82
N PHE A 28 -11.77 13.71 2.26
CA PHE A 28 -10.50 13.98 2.91
C PHE A 28 -10.67 15.26 3.73
N PRO A 29 -10.51 15.23 5.06
CA PRO A 29 -10.40 16.49 5.79
C PRO A 29 -9.28 17.28 5.13
N LYS A 30 -9.60 18.48 4.63
CA LYS A 30 -8.62 19.46 4.15
C LYS A 30 -7.85 20.03 5.35
N SER A 31 -7.33 19.18 6.24
CA SER A 31 -6.30 19.61 7.19
C SER A 31 -5.17 20.11 6.31
N ARG A 32 -5.01 21.44 6.28
CA ARG A 32 -4.01 22.06 5.42
C ARG A 32 -2.67 21.55 5.92
N VAL A 33 -1.70 21.43 5.02
CA VAL A 33 -0.30 21.20 5.42
C VAL A 33 0.12 22.18 6.54
N ALA A 34 -0.50 23.37 6.56
CA ALA A 34 -0.38 24.37 7.63
C ALA A 34 -0.76 23.90 9.05
N ASP A 35 -1.73 22.99 9.20
CA ASP A 35 -2.11 22.42 10.50
C ASP A 35 -1.08 21.37 10.98
N ILE A 36 -0.23 20.89 10.07
CA ILE A 36 0.91 19.98 10.33
C ILE A 36 2.16 20.81 10.66
N LEU A 37 2.28 22.07 10.19
CA LEU A 37 3.46 22.94 10.36
C LEU A 37 4.01 23.07 11.80
N PRO A 38 3.20 23.07 12.88
CA PRO A 38 3.76 23.11 14.24
C PRO A 38 4.64 21.89 14.59
N TYR A 39 4.44 20.75 13.92
CA TYR A 39 5.27 19.56 14.08
C TYR A 39 6.61 19.63 13.34
N TRP A 40 6.76 20.54 12.36
CA TRP A 40 8.01 20.69 11.61
C TRP A 40 9.10 21.37 12.45
N HIS A 41 8.76 21.92 13.63
CA HIS A 41 9.68 22.64 14.51
C HIS A 41 9.91 22.01 15.89
N ALA A 42 9.44 20.79 16.18
CA ALA A 42 9.43 20.28 17.55
C ALA A 42 10.15 18.94 17.75
N ALA A 43 11.47 18.92 17.55
CA ALA A 43 12.34 17.94 18.22
C ALA A 43 13.82 18.39 18.28
N THR A 44 14.08 19.63 18.68
CA THR A 44 15.45 20.09 18.97
C THR A 44 15.53 20.54 20.43
N GLY A 45 15.97 19.64 21.32
CA GLY A 45 16.44 20.01 22.67
C GLY A 45 15.77 19.34 23.88
N GLY A 46 14.77 18.47 23.71
CA GLY A 46 14.11 17.78 24.83
C GLY A 46 14.80 16.48 25.26
N LYS A 47 14.73 16.13 26.55
CA LYS A 47 15.12 14.81 27.07
C LYS A 47 14.30 13.71 26.38
N VAL A 48 14.96 12.66 25.87
CA VAL A 48 14.30 11.51 25.25
C VAL A 48 13.31 10.89 26.25
N LYS A 49 12.05 10.78 25.83
CA LYS A 49 10.97 10.18 26.63
C LYS A 49 11.07 8.65 26.57
N ASP A 50 10.63 8.00 27.64
CA ASP A 50 10.64 6.54 27.73
C ASP A 50 9.55 5.92 26.83
N PHE A 51 9.78 4.72 26.31
CA PHE A 51 8.85 4.02 25.40
C PHE A 51 7.45 3.84 26.01
N LYS A 52 7.38 3.71 27.35
CA LYS A 52 6.11 3.61 28.09
C LYS A 52 5.26 4.87 27.95
N GLN A 53 5.88 6.04 27.78
CA GLN A 53 5.22 7.35 27.71
C GLN A 53 4.68 7.70 26.32
N MET A 54 4.90 6.84 25.31
CA MET A 54 4.33 7.06 23.98
C MET A 54 2.79 7.10 24.05
N PRO A 55 2.16 8.09 23.40
CA PRO A 55 0.72 8.25 23.45
C PRO A 55 0.03 7.12 22.68
N GLY A 56 -1.21 6.80 23.06
CA GLY A 56 -1.98 5.76 22.42
C GLY A 56 -3.24 5.38 23.18
N PRO A 57 -4.06 4.49 22.60
CA PRO A 57 -5.25 3.99 23.28
C PRO A 57 -4.92 3.40 24.66
N LYS A 58 -5.87 3.48 25.58
CA LYS A 58 -5.75 2.78 26.87
C LYS A 58 -5.89 1.28 26.64
N TYR A 59 -4.94 0.52 27.19
CA TYR A 59 -4.91 -0.94 27.14
C TYR A 59 -5.76 -1.54 28.27
N LEU A 60 -6.38 -2.68 27.99
CA LEU A 60 -6.94 -3.54 29.04
C LEU A 60 -5.97 -4.70 29.31
N PRO A 61 -5.70 -5.05 30.57
CA PRO A 61 -4.95 -6.25 30.90
C PRO A 61 -5.53 -7.48 30.18
N LEU A 62 -4.68 -8.39 29.70
CA LEU A 62 -5.00 -9.64 28.98
C LEU A 62 -5.58 -9.50 27.57
N ILE A 63 -6.43 -8.51 27.29
CA ILE A 63 -7.10 -8.32 25.99
C ILE A 63 -6.35 -7.30 25.10
N GLY A 64 -5.54 -6.42 25.69
CA GLY A 64 -4.78 -5.41 24.94
C GLY A 64 -5.68 -4.32 24.38
N HIS A 65 -5.46 -3.93 23.12
CA HIS A 65 -6.31 -2.97 22.41
C HIS A 65 -7.36 -3.61 21.49
N GLU A 66 -7.36 -4.94 21.35
CA GLU A 66 -8.24 -5.66 20.41
C GLU A 66 -9.73 -5.38 20.65
N TRP A 67 -10.14 -5.18 21.91
CA TRP A 67 -11.52 -4.84 22.24
C TRP A 67 -12.02 -3.55 21.56
N ARG A 68 -11.11 -2.64 21.20
CA ARG A 68 -11.46 -1.38 20.52
C ARG A 68 -11.88 -1.59 19.06
N TYR A 69 -11.63 -2.78 18.51
CA TYR A 69 -12.03 -3.18 17.16
C TYR A 69 -13.30 -4.06 17.14
N ASN A 70 -13.89 -4.31 18.31
CA ASN A 70 -15.14 -5.05 18.40
C ASN A 70 -16.28 -4.26 17.72
N LYS A 71 -17.11 -4.92 16.90
CA LYS A 71 -18.17 -4.24 16.13
C LYS A 71 -19.30 -3.63 16.98
N MET A 72 -19.48 -4.07 18.24
CA MET A 72 -20.55 -3.61 19.12
C MET A 72 -20.12 -2.43 20.01
N ILE A 73 -18.91 -2.49 20.58
CA ILE A 73 -18.44 -1.52 21.59
C ILE A 73 -17.16 -0.78 21.18
N GLY A 74 -16.52 -1.23 20.10
CA GLY A 74 -15.28 -0.68 19.59
C GLY A 74 -15.49 0.63 18.85
N ILE A 75 -14.43 1.44 18.81
CA ILE A 75 -14.39 2.73 18.09
C ILE A 75 -13.56 2.63 16.80
N TYR A 76 -12.86 1.52 16.62
CA TYR A 76 -11.99 1.20 15.49
C TYR A 76 -12.60 0.07 14.67
N ASP A 77 -12.16 -0.01 13.42
CA ASP A 77 -12.66 -0.96 12.45
C ASP A 77 -11.49 -1.53 11.64
N HIS A 78 -11.39 -2.85 11.60
CA HIS A 78 -10.40 -3.57 10.78
C HIS A 78 -10.74 -3.51 9.28
N ASP A 79 -12.03 -3.40 8.93
CA ASP A 79 -12.49 -3.33 7.54
C ASP A 79 -12.19 -1.94 6.95
N TYR A 80 -12.03 -0.92 7.81
CA TYR A 80 -11.75 0.47 7.42
C TYR A 80 -10.53 1.06 8.15
N VAL A 81 -9.37 0.42 7.98
CA VAL A 81 -8.09 0.83 8.63
C VAL A 81 -7.72 2.30 8.38
N ASN A 82 -8.03 2.84 7.21
CA ASN A 82 -7.79 4.25 6.89
C ASN A 82 -8.57 5.20 7.83
N ARG A 83 -9.83 4.86 8.15
CA ARG A 83 -10.66 5.64 9.07
C ARG A 83 -10.15 5.49 10.49
N THR A 84 -9.75 4.28 10.88
CA THR A 84 -9.15 3.99 12.19
C THR A 84 -7.89 4.80 12.41
N PHE A 85 -6.95 4.80 11.46
CA PHE A 85 -5.70 5.55 11.55
C PHE A 85 -5.92 7.05 11.57
N ALA A 86 -6.86 7.57 10.77
CA ALA A 86 -7.24 8.99 10.84
C ALA A 86 -7.81 9.38 12.22
N LYS A 87 -8.59 8.48 12.87
CA LYS A 87 -9.07 8.70 14.24
C LYS A 87 -7.90 8.68 15.24
N MET A 88 -6.99 7.72 15.14
CA MET A 88 -5.82 7.63 16.03
C MET A 88 -4.95 8.87 15.94
N PHE A 89 -4.65 9.35 14.72
CA PHE A 89 -3.89 10.57 14.50
C PHE A 89 -4.54 11.78 15.18
N ARG A 90 -5.86 11.96 15.01
CA ARG A 90 -6.60 13.05 15.66
C ARG A 90 -6.62 12.97 17.19
N GLN A 91 -6.64 11.76 17.75
CA GLN A 91 -6.75 11.56 19.20
C GLN A 91 -5.40 11.63 19.93
N TYR A 92 -4.34 11.11 19.31
CA TYR A 92 -3.05 10.88 19.99
C TYR A 92 -1.87 11.57 19.33
N GLY A 93 -2.06 12.15 18.13
CA GLY A 93 -1.02 12.85 17.39
C GLY A 93 -0.26 11.96 16.39
N PRO A 94 0.93 12.39 15.95
CA PRO A 94 1.64 11.81 14.81
C PRO A 94 2.35 10.48 15.08
N VAL A 95 2.55 10.12 16.35
CA VAL A 95 3.21 8.89 16.76
C VAL A 95 2.32 8.22 17.79
N VAL A 96 1.84 7.01 17.50
CA VAL A 96 0.83 6.34 18.34
C VAL A 96 1.26 4.92 18.63
N LYS A 97 1.31 4.53 19.90
CA LYS A 97 1.64 3.18 20.34
C LYS A 97 0.37 2.35 20.58
N GLU A 98 0.34 1.16 20.03
CA GLU A 98 -0.74 0.20 20.18
C GLU A 98 -0.20 -1.20 20.47
N TYR A 99 -0.74 -1.91 21.46
CA TYR A 99 -0.52 -3.33 21.65
C TYR A 99 -1.54 -4.18 20.88
N ILE A 100 -1.04 -5.07 20.02
CA ILE A 100 -1.78 -6.14 19.36
C ILE A 100 -1.55 -7.44 20.14
N GLY A 101 -2.63 -8.10 20.53
CA GLY A 101 -2.56 -9.22 21.49
C GLY A 101 -1.96 -8.83 22.84
N ARG A 102 -1.20 -9.75 23.48
CA ARG A 102 -0.63 -9.53 24.83
C ARG A 102 0.62 -8.65 24.85
N ASP A 103 1.59 -8.93 23.99
CA ASP A 103 2.96 -8.39 24.18
C ASP A 103 3.53 -7.67 22.95
N ARG A 104 2.78 -7.59 21.84
CA ARG A 104 3.31 -6.98 20.61
C ARG A 104 2.92 -5.51 20.53
N ALA A 105 3.88 -4.63 20.84
CA ALA A 105 3.73 -3.21 20.56
C ALA A 105 3.93 -2.92 19.06
N ILE A 106 3.06 -2.07 18.53
CA ILE A 106 3.14 -1.46 17.21
C ILE A 106 3.17 0.06 17.42
N VAL A 107 4.06 0.72 16.69
CA VAL A 107 4.14 2.17 16.65
C VAL A 107 3.67 2.63 15.28
N HIS A 108 2.54 3.32 15.25
CA HIS A 108 2.01 3.98 14.07
C HIS A 108 2.69 5.32 13.90
N LEU A 109 3.28 5.54 12.73
CA LEU A 109 3.90 6.80 12.34
C LEU A 109 3.06 7.45 11.25
N PHE A 110 2.60 8.67 11.51
CA PHE A 110 1.79 9.44 10.57
C PHE A 110 2.59 10.58 9.91
N HIS A 111 3.75 10.92 10.47
CA HIS A 111 4.58 12.01 9.95
C HIS A 111 5.64 11.51 8.96
N PRO A 112 5.78 12.12 7.77
CA PRO A 112 6.75 11.70 6.75
C PRO A 112 8.21 11.69 7.22
N GLU A 113 8.60 12.65 8.06
CA GLU A 113 9.98 12.74 8.56
C GLU A 113 10.34 11.62 9.55
N ASP A 114 9.38 11.19 10.36
CA ASP A 114 9.58 10.05 11.27
C ASP A 114 9.70 8.76 10.47
N ILE A 115 8.84 8.61 9.45
CA ILE A 115 8.90 7.48 8.50
C ILE A 115 10.25 7.46 7.77
N ARG A 116 10.71 8.63 7.29
CA ARG A 116 12.04 8.79 6.66
C ARG A 116 13.17 8.41 7.63
N THR A 117 13.05 8.83 8.89
CA THR A 117 14.03 8.51 9.93
C THR A 117 14.11 7.01 10.16
N VAL A 118 12.97 6.32 10.30
CA VAL A 118 12.95 4.84 10.40
C VAL A 118 13.59 4.20 9.18
N TYR A 119 13.18 4.58 7.97
CA TYR A 119 13.74 3.98 6.75
C TYR A 119 15.25 4.19 6.59
N ARG A 120 15.80 5.30 7.07
CA ARG A 120 17.25 5.54 7.07
C ARG A 120 18.01 4.66 8.06
N HIS A 121 17.36 4.16 9.10
CA HIS A 121 17.97 3.37 10.18
C HIS A 121 17.55 1.89 10.16
N ASP A 122 16.69 1.46 9.24
CA ASP A 122 16.19 0.07 9.12
C ASP A 122 17.27 -0.93 8.63
N GLY A 123 18.43 -0.41 8.20
CA GLY A 123 19.59 -1.20 7.79
C GLY A 123 19.45 -1.84 6.40
N LEU A 124 20.29 -2.85 6.13
CA LEU A 124 20.38 -3.49 4.81
C LEU A 124 19.33 -4.59 4.58
N CYS A 125 18.72 -5.10 5.64
CA CYS A 125 17.77 -6.23 5.60
C CYS A 125 16.50 -5.88 6.39
N PRO A 126 15.67 -4.94 5.88
CA PRO A 126 14.41 -4.58 6.51
C PRO A 126 13.56 -5.82 6.75
N THR A 127 12.92 -5.90 7.92
CA THR A 127 12.09 -7.06 8.30
C THR A 127 10.62 -6.70 8.26
N ARG A 128 9.83 -7.51 7.55
CA ARG A 128 8.37 -7.42 7.50
C ARG A 128 7.76 -8.61 8.23
N THR A 129 6.82 -8.32 9.11
CA THR A 129 6.05 -9.34 9.85
C THR A 129 4.92 -9.95 9.03
N SER A 130 4.72 -9.50 7.79
CA SER A 130 3.72 -10.03 6.86
C SER A 130 4.14 -11.42 6.32
N HIS A 131 3.17 -12.18 5.79
CA HIS A 131 3.38 -13.43 5.03
C HIS A 131 4.10 -14.59 5.74
N ARG A 132 4.23 -14.58 7.08
CA ARG A 132 4.88 -15.67 7.84
C ARG A 132 4.31 -17.07 7.56
N ILE A 133 2.98 -17.17 7.43
CA ILE A 133 2.29 -18.43 7.12
C ILE A 133 2.69 -18.91 5.72
N MET A 134 2.71 -18.01 4.73
CA MET A 134 3.13 -18.35 3.37
C MET A 134 4.62 -18.75 3.32
N ALA A 135 5.48 -18.06 4.06
CA ALA A 135 6.89 -18.43 4.17
C ALA A 135 7.04 -19.85 4.73
N ARG A 136 6.32 -20.18 5.81
CA ARG A 136 6.33 -21.51 6.40
C ARG A 136 5.82 -22.57 5.42
N TYR A 137 4.66 -22.34 4.83
CA TYR A 137 4.03 -23.24 3.86
C TYR A 137 4.97 -23.61 2.71
N ARG A 138 5.68 -22.63 2.13
CA ARG A 138 6.62 -22.87 1.03
C ARG A 138 7.88 -23.63 1.49
N LYS A 139 8.41 -23.29 2.68
CA LYS A 139 9.57 -24.01 3.25
C LYS A 139 9.27 -25.48 3.55
N GLU A 140 8.03 -25.79 3.94
CA GLU A 140 7.60 -27.15 4.25
C GLU A 140 7.27 -27.98 2.99
N ARG A 141 7.33 -27.38 1.79
CA ARG A 141 7.02 -28.04 0.50
C ARG A 141 8.10 -27.78 -0.56
N PRO A 142 9.32 -28.28 -0.34
CA PRO A 142 10.41 -28.13 -1.29
C PRO A 142 10.15 -28.87 -2.62
N ASP A 143 9.20 -29.80 -2.64
CA ASP A 143 8.70 -30.47 -3.85
C ASP A 143 7.90 -29.54 -4.77
N LEU A 144 7.32 -28.45 -4.23
CA LEU A 144 6.53 -27.48 -4.98
C LEU A 144 7.21 -26.10 -5.10
N TYR A 145 8.13 -25.78 -4.18
CA TYR A 145 8.74 -24.46 -4.10
C TYR A 145 10.23 -24.56 -3.77
N ASP A 146 11.07 -24.00 -4.64
CA ASP A 146 12.50 -23.88 -4.38
C ASP A 146 12.81 -22.90 -3.23
N SER A 147 11.88 -21.99 -2.93
CA SER A 147 12.08 -20.98 -1.90
C SER A 147 10.78 -20.33 -1.39
N PRO A 148 10.84 -19.57 -0.27
CA PRO A 148 9.74 -18.72 0.16
C PRO A 148 9.42 -17.59 -0.83
N GLY A 149 10.40 -17.16 -1.64
CA GLY A 149 10.32 -16.04 -2.57
C GLY A 149 10.50 -14.66 -1.94
N LEU A 150 10.53 -13.62 -2.78
CA LEU A 150 10.86 -12.23 -2.39
C LEU A 150 9.87 -11.59 -1.40
N GLY A 151 8.58 -11.90 -1.49
CA GLY A 151 7.56 -11.32 -0.61
C GLY A 151 7.62 -11.87 0.83
N PRO A 152 7.58 -13.22 1.01
CA PRO A 152 7.56 -13.85 2.33
C PRO A 152 8.90 -13.94 3.05
N SER A 153 10.03 -13.83 2.34
CA SER A 153 11.38 -13.89 2.95
C SER A 153 11.73 -12.61 3.73
N ASN A 154 12.69 -12.75 4.66
CA ASN A 154 13.28 -11.65 5.44
C ASN A 154 14.80 -11.87 5.57
N GLY A 155 15.52 -10.90 6.14
CA GLY A 155 16.95 -11.04 6.42
C GLY A 155 17.81 -11.20 5.15
N LEU A 156 18.89 -11.97 5.27
CA LEU A 156 19.82 -12.23 4.15
C LEU A 156 19.16 -12.99 2.99
N GLU A 157 18.22 -13.90 3.29
CA GLU A 157 17.44 -14.63 2.29
C GLU A 157 16.65 -13.64 1.40
N TRP A 158 15.94 -12.70 2.01
CA TRP A 158 15.26 -11.63 1.26
C TRP A 158 16.23 -10.77 0.44
N ARG A 159 17.36 -10.40 1.04
CA ARG A 159 18.35 -9.55 0.39
C ARG A 159 18.90 -10.21 -0.87
N SER A 160 19.23 -11.49 -0.83
CA SER A 160 19.69 -12.25 -1.98
C SER A 160 18.64 -12.25 -3.11
N PHE A 161 17.37 -12.56 -2.80
CA PHE A 161 16.29 -12.45 -3.79
C PHE A 161 16.14 -11.05 -4.35
N ARG A 162 16.24 -10.02 -3.50
CA ARG A 162 16.09 -8.63 -3.91
C ARG A 162 17.21 -8.20 -4.85
N GLU A 163 18.45 -8.55 -4.56
CA GLU A 163 19.60 -8.22 -5.39
C GLU A 163 19.49 -8.88 -6.76
N GLU A 164 19.10 -10.17 -6.80
CA GLU A 164 18.89 -10.88 -8.06
C GLU A 164 17.73 -10.30 -8.86
N PHE A 165 16.60 -10.02 -8.20
CA PHE A 165 15.46 -9.38 -8.83
C PHE A 165 15.80 -8.00 -9.38
N VAL A 166 16.57 -7.17 -8.67
CA VAL A 166 16.92 -5.82 -9.16
C VAL A 166 17.90 -5.89 -10.33
N LYS A 167 18.81 -6.87 -10.36
CA LYS A 167 19.70 -7.09 -11.51
C LYS A 167 18.92 -7.45 -12.77
N ASN A 168 18.01 -8.41 -12.65
CA ASN A 168 17.26 -8.94 -13.80
C ASN A 168 16.07 -8.05 -14.18
N CYS A 169 15.39 -7.46 -13.20
CA CYS A 169 14.21 -6.61 -13.38
C CYS A 169 14.46 -5.10 -13.27
N GLY A 170 15.73 -4.68 -13.30
CA GLY A 170 16.11 -3.27 -13.37
C GLY A 170 15.58 -2.58 -14.64
N GLY A 171 15.67 -1.25 -14.70
CA GLY A 171 14.98 -0.37 -15.67
C GLY A 171 15.17 -0.60 -17.18
N TYR A 172 15.87 -1.68 -17.57
CA TYR A 172 16.00 -2.15 -18.95
C TYR A 172 14.77 -2.92 -19.44
N LEU A 173 14.07 -3.68 -18.58
CA LEU A 173 12.87 -4.43 -19.00
C LEU A 173 11.71 -3.56 -19.45
N VAL A 174 11.48 -2.45 -18.75
CA VAL A 174 10.37 -1.54 -19.03
C VAL A 174 10.50 -0.86 -20.40
N LYS A 175 11.72 -0.77 -20.96
CA LYS A 175 11.91 -0.15 -22.29
C LYS A 175 11.56 -1.09 -23.44
N GLY A 176 11.82 -2.39 -23.31
CA GLY A 176 11.61 -3.37 -24.37
C GLY A 176 10.14 -3.79 -24.56
N GLN A 177 9.36 -3.79 -23.48
CA GLN A 177 7.98 -4.32 -23.45
C GLN A 177 6.90 -3.24 -23.63
N THR A 178 7.29 -2.04 -24.11
CA THR A 178 6.33 -0.91 -24.18
C THR A 178 5.22 -1.18 -25.19
N ASN A 179 5.53 -1.79 -26.33
CA ASN A 179 4.55 -2.06 -27.39
C ASN A 179 3.52 -3.11 -26.93
N ASP A 180 3.95 -4.22 -26.32
CA ASP A 180 3.04 -5.26 -25.83
C ASP A 180 2.09 -4.71 -24.75
N LEU A 181 2.58 -3.82 -23.89
CA LEU A 181 1.75 -3.14 -22.90
C LEU A 181 0.77 -2.13 -23.52
N GLU A 182 1.16 -1.50 -24.63
CA GLU A 182 0.27 -0.62 -25.41
C GLU A 182 -0.83 -1.44 -26.07
N ASP A 183 -0.51 -2.57 -26.68
CA ASP A 183 -1.49 -3.48 -27.30
C ASP A 183 -2.50 -4.00 -26.27
N VAL A 184 -2.03 -4.45 -25.10
CA VAL A 184 -2.92 -4.91 -24.01
C VAL A 184 -3.80 -3.76 -23.46
N ALA A 185 -3.32 -2.51 -23.51
CA ALA A 185 -4.13 -1.35 -23.13
C ALA A 185 -5.20 -1.02 -24.19
N ASP A 186 -4.87 -1.08 -25.48
CA ASP A 186 -5.81 -0.86 -26.57
C ASP A 186 -6.90 -1.96 -26.60
N ASP A 187 -6.53 -3.20 -26.28
CA ASP A 187 -7.47 -4.31 -26.09
C ASP A 187 -8.44 -4.06 -24.92
N LEU A 188 -7.96 -3.51 -23.80
CA LEU A 188 -8.83 -3.12 -22.68
C LEU A 188 -9.83 -2.05 -23.14
N ILE A 189 -9.39 -1.03 -23.86
CA ILE A 189 -10.27 0.05 -24.36
C ILE A 189 -11.35 -0.54 -25.27
N THR A 190 -10.96 -1.42 -26.20
CA THR A 190 -11.88 -2.10 -27.13
C THR A 190 -12.91 -2.94 -26.38
N ARG A 191 -12.47 -3.68 -25.35
CA ARG A 191 -13.36 -4.48 -24.49
C ARG A 191 -14.33 -3.62 -23.70
N VAL A 192 -13.87 -2.52 -23.12
CA VAL A 192 -14.73 -1.57 -22.40
C VAL A 192 -15.83 -1.05 -23.33
N GLN A 193 -15.49 -0.62 -24.54
CA GLN A 193 -16.44 -0.13 -25.54
C GLN A 193 -17.45 -1.20 -25.98
N SER A 194 -16.98 -2.44 -26.15
CA SER A 194 -17.81 -3.55 -26.62
C SER A 194 -18.73 -4.14 -25.54
N ASN A 195 -18.49 -3.85 -24.26
CA ASN A 195 -19.26 -4.35 -23.11
C ASN A 195 -20.15 -3.27 -22.47
N LEU A 196 -20.31 -2.12 -23.12
CA LEU A 196 -21.26 -1.10 -22.68
C LEU A 196 -22.69 -1.65 -22.77
N ASP A 197 -23.44 -1.49 -21.69
CA ASP A 197 -24.86 -1.81 -21.67
C ASP A 197 -25.68 -0.73 -22.41
N LYS A 198 -27.01 -0.92 -22.43
CA LYS A 198 -27.95 0.02 -23.04
C LYS A 198 -27.93 1.44 -22.43
N ASN A 199 -27.39 1.59 -21.22
CA ASN A 199 -27.24 2.87 -20.53
C ASN A 199 -25.85 3.49 -20.77
N GLY A 200 -24.96 2.80 -21.48
CA GLY A 200 -23.57 3.20 -21.66
C GLY A 200 -22.70 2.92 -20.43
N GLU A 201 -23.07 1.96 -19.59
CA GLU A 201 -22.35 1.56 -18.39
C GLU A 201 -21.70 0.17 -18.57
N VAL A 202 -20.60 -0.08 -17.86
CA VAL A 202 -19.90 -1.38 -17.86
C VAL A 202 -19.27 -1.63 -16.50
N ASP A 203 -19.35 -2.87 -16.01
CA ASP A 203 -18.55 -3.29 -14.86
C ASP A 203 -17.09 -3.48 -15.28
N VAL A 204 -16.27 -2.48 -14.92
CA VAL A 204 -14.85 -2.45 -15.30
C VAL A 204 -13.99 -3.40 -14.46
N MET A 205 -14.44 -3.85 -13.28
CA MET A 205 -13.57 -4.60 -12.36
C MET A 205 -13.08 -5.93 -12.94
N PRO A 206 -13.93 -6.79 -13.53
CA PRO A 206 -13.48 -8.00 -14.21
C PRO A 206 -12.50 -7.72 -15.36
N LEU A 207 -12.75 -6.65 -16.12
CA LEU A 207 -11.89 -6.24 -17.24
C LEU A 207 -10.51 -5.78 -16.73
N LEU A 208 -10.47 -5.03 -15.63
CA LEU A 208 -9.23 -4.59 -15.00
C LEU A 208 -8.44 -5.76 -14.41
N TYR A 209 -9.10 -6.77 -13.84
CA TYR A 209 -8.41 -7.97 -13.37
C TYR A 209 -7.75 -8.72 -14.52
N ARG A 210 -8.47 -8.90 -15.63
CA ARG A 210 -7.93 -9.53 -16.84
C ARG A 210 -6.76 -8.74 -17.43
N TRP A 211 -6.95 -7.44 -17.62
CA TRP A 211 -5.91 -6.53 -18.09
C TRP A 211 -4.67 -6.57 -17.18
N THR A 212 -4.85 -6.60 -15.86
CA THR A 212 -3.75 -6.70 -14.90
C THR A 212 -2.99 -8.01 -15.05
N LEU A 213 -3.68 -9.12 -15.32
CA LEU A 213 -3.04 -10.41 -15.57
C LEU A 213 -2.24 -10.35 -16.88
N GLU A 214 -2.86 -9.94 -17.98
CA GLU A 214 -2.22 -9.84 -19.31
C GLU A 214 -1.01 -8.89 -19.27
N SER A 215 -1.14 -7.72 -18.64
CA SER A 215 -0.04 -6.77 -18.44
C SER A 215 1.12 -7.36 -17.64
N LYS A 216 0.83 -8.17 -16.61
CA LYS A 216 1.88 -8.87 -15.85
C LYS A 216 2.57 -9.92 -16.70
N TYR A 217 1.84 -10.65 -17.55
CA TYR A 217 2.47 -11.58 -18.48
C TYR A 217 3.40 -10.85 -19.46
N CYS A 218 2.97 -9.72 -20.04
CA CYS A 218 3.85 -8.90 -20.89
C CYS A 218 5.14 -8.47 -20.18
N LEU A 219 5.07 -8.19 -18.87
CA LEU A 219 6.23 -7.78 -18.07
C LEU A 219 7.16 -8.94 -17.68
N PHE A 220 6.60 -10.12 -17.36
CA PHE A 220 7.33 -11.20 -16.69
C PHE A 220 7.61 -12.43 -17.58
N VAL A 221 7.08 -12.52 -18.80
CA VAL A 221 7.28 -13.70 -19.69
C VAL A 221 8.64 -13.72 -20.42
N LEU A 222 9.56 -12.79 -20.12
CA LEU A 222 10.92 -12.78 -20.68
C LEU A 222 12.03 -13.27 -19.73
N PHE A 223 11.69 -14.03 -18.68
CA PHE A 223 12.66 -14.75 -17.83
C PHE A 223 12.21 -16.17 -17.51
#